data_AF-A0A1I0V197-F1
#
_entry.id   AF-A0A1I0V197-F1
#
_cell.length_a   1.000
_cell.length_b   1.000
_cell.length_c   1.000
_cell.angle_alpha   90.00
_cell.angle_beta   90.00
_cell.angle_gamma   90.00
#
_symmetry.space_group_name_H-M   'P 1'
#
loop_
_entity.id
_entity.type
_entity.pdbx_description
1 polymer ?
#
loop_
_entity_poly.entity_id
_entity_poly.type
_entity_poly.pdbx_seq_one_letter_code
_entity_poly.pdbx_strand_id
1 'polypeptide(L)'
;MLDKEKANKQKYPEAEPKVIRVQELPSAEYMAIKQRYKENVQRVEELEEKCRMLEDALKYGEITTLSRMIMEYQAMSVSYLEHISKEMQIYRYSYEERQQGMEFIKYLRQVASELEGLLWPGGVNA
;
A
#
# COMPACT_ATOMS: atom_id res chain seq x y z
N MET A 1 -34.10 -29.89 -89.00
CA MET A 1 -33.70 -30.58 -87.75
C MET A 1 -32.51 -29.79 -87.21
N LEU A 2 -32.74 -28.96 -86.18
CA LEU A 2 -32.39 -29.24 -84.77
C LEU A 2 -30.86 -29.25 -84.58
N ASP A 3 -30.23 -28.57 -83.63
CA ASP A 3 -30.59 -27.59 -82.61
C ASP A 3 -29.26 -27.33 -81.86
N LYS A 4 -28.94 -26.07 -81.50
CA LYS A 4 -28.09 -25.66 -80.35
C LYS A 4 -26.61 -26.12 -80.39
N GLU A 5 -25.63 -25.42 -79.82
CA GLU A 5 -25.64 -24.72 -78.55
C GLU A 5 -24.50 -23.69 -78.48
N LYS A 6 -24.83 -22.50 -77.98
CA LYS A 6 -23.93 -21.36 -77.77
C LYS A 6 -23.16 -21.57 -76.47
N ALA A 7 -21.83 -21.53 -76.50
CA ALA A 7 -21.03 -21.24 -75.31
C ALA A 7 -20.72 -19.74 -75.28
N ASN A 8 -21.72 -18.97 -74.86
CA ASN A 8 -21.66 -17.54 -74.64
C ASN A 8 -20.82 -17.28 -73.38
N LYS A 9 -19.77 -16.47 -73.53
CA LYS A 9 -18.87 -16.03 -72.45
C LYS A 9 -19.69 -15.32 -71.36
N GLN A 10 -20.02 -16.02 -70.28
CA GLN A 10 -20.54 -15.39 -69.06
C GLN A 10 -19.37 -14.67 -68.37
N LYS A 11 -19.21 -13.39 -68.72
CA LYS A 11 -18.55 -12.42 -67.85
C LYS A 11 -19.35 -12.33 -66.57
N TYR A 12 -18.73 -12.66 -65.44
CA TYR A 12 -19.25 -12.31 -64.13
C TYR A 12 -19.50 -10.79 -64.11
N PRO A 13 -20.67 -10.30 -63.68
CA PRO A 13 -20.82 -8.88 -63.41
C PRO A 13 -19.88 -8.56 -62.25
N GLU A 14 -18.89 -7.70 -62.50
CA GLU A 14 -18.11 -7.05 -61.46
C GLU A 14 -19.12 -6.35 -60.54
N ALA A 15 -19.39 -6.96 -59.38
CA ALA A 15 -20.16 -6.30 -58.34
C ALA A 15 -19.32 -5.09 -57.91
N GLU A 16 -19.79 -3.90 -58.26
CA GLU A 16 -19.18 -2.65 -57.80
C GLU A 16 -18.96 -2.72 -56.29
N PRO A 17 -17.77 -2.32 -55.79
CA PRO A 17 -17.51 -2.33 -54.37
C PRO A 17 -18.53 -1.40 -53.69
N LYS A 18 -19.43 -1.95 -52.88
CA LYS A 18 -20.32 -1.15 -52.02
C LYS A 18 -19.43 -0.36 -51.06
N VAL A 19 -19.21 0.91 -51.40
CA VAL A 19 -18.54 1.89 -50.54
C VAL A 19 -19.40 2.07 -49.30
N ILE A 20 -18.99 1.44 -48.19
CA ILE A 20 -19.53 1.74 -46.87
C ILE A 20 -19.02 3.14 -46.55
N ARG A 21 -19.89 4.15 -46.69
CA ARG A 21 -19.55 5.51 -46.26
C ARG A 21 -19.34 5.47 -44.75
N VAL A 22 -18.10 5.69 -44.32
CA VAL A 22 -17.78 5.97 -42.92
C VAL A 22 -18.60 7.20 -42.55
N GLN A 23 -19.57 7.06 -41.64
CA GLN A 23 -20.21 8.23 -41.05
C GLN A 23 -19.13 8.98 -40.28
N GLU A 24 -18.65 10.08 -40.84
CA GLU A 24 -17.76 10.98 -40.15
C GLU A 24 -18.51 11.56 -38.95
N LEU A 25 -17.95 11.39 -37.76
CA LEU A 25 -18.47 12.02 -36.55
C LEU A 25 -18.54 13.53 -36.79
N PRO A 26 -19.71 14.17 -36.54
CA PRO A 26 -19.83 15.62 -36.64
C PRO A 26 -18.72 16.30 -35.82
N SER A 27 -18.04 17.28 -36.40
CA SER A 27 -16.89 17.97 -35.78
C SER A 27 -17.18 18.47 -34.36
N ALA A 28 -18.42 18.90 -34.09
CA ALA A 28 -18.87 19.32 -32.76
C ALA A 28 -18.88 18.18 -31.73
N GLU A 29 -19.29 16.96 -32.13
CA GLU A 29 -19.29 15.78 -31.26
C GLU A 29 -17.86 15.31 -30.98
N TYR A 30 -16.99 15.34 -31.99
CA TYR A 30 -15.57 15.01 -31.81
C TYR A 30 -14.86 15.98 -30.85
N MET A 31 -15.12 17.29 -30.98
CA MET A 31 -14.57 18.31 -30.08
C MET A 31 -15.10 18.17 -28.66
N ALA A 32 -16.39 17.85 -28.49
CA ALA A 32 -16.99 17.60 -27.18
C ALA A 32 -16.39 16.34 -26.50
N ILE A 33 -16.19 15.27 -27.26
CA ILE A 33 -15.55 14.04 -26.75
C ILE A 33 -14.10 14.32 -26.34
N LYS A 34 -13.35 15.06 -27.16
CA LYS A 34 -11.95 15.44 -26.88
C LYS A 34 -11.84 16.29 -25.61
N GLN A 35 -12.76 17.24 -25.42
CA GLN A 35 -12.81 18.07 -24.22
C GLN A 35 -13.13 17.24 -22.97
N ARG A 36 -14.16 16.40 -23.03
CA ARG A 36 -14.51 15.47 -21.93
C ARG A 36 -13.37 14.51 -21.59
N TYR A 37 -12.66 14.01 -22.61
CA TYR A 37 -11.49 13.17 -22.39
C TYR A 37 -10.41 13.90 -21.60
N LYS A 38 -10.09 15.15 -21.99
CA LYS A 38 -9.10 15.96 -21.28
C LYS A 38 -9.50 16.23 -19.83
N GLU A 39 -10.76 16.57 -19.59
CA GLU A 39 -11.30 16.78 -18.24
C GLU A 39 -11.27 15.50 -17.40
N ASN A 40 -11.59 14.36 -17.99
CA ASN A 40 -11.51 13.06 -17.31
C ASN A 40 -10.08 12.68 -16.96
N VAL A 41 -9.11 12.93 -17.85
CA VAL A 41 -7.69 12.68 -17.56
C VAL A 41 -7.23 13.51 -16.36
N GLN A 42 -7.50 14.81 -16.35
CA GLN A 42 -7.16 15.66 -15.20
C GLN A 42 -7.83 15.17 -13.92
N ARG A 43 -9.09 14.75 -13.99
CA ARG A 43 -9.82 14.23 -12.84
C ARG A 43 -9.25 12.92 -12.31
N VAL A 44 -8.73 12.06 -13.19
CA VAL A 44 -8.04 10.83 -12.80
C VAL A 44 -6.72 11.15 -12.11
N GLU A 45 -5.92 12.06 -12.66
CA GLU A 45 -4.66 12.50 -12.04
C GLU A 45 -4.88 13.07 -10.63
N GLU A 46 -5.91 13.93 -10.45
CA GLU A 46 -6.28 14.44 -9.13
C GLU A 46 -6.73 13.35 -8.15
N LEU A 47 -7.45 12.33 -8.64
CA LEU A 47 -7.90 11.21 -7.81
C LEU A 47 -6.73 10.33 -7.40
N GLU A 48 -5.79 10.05 -8.29
CA GLU A 48 -4.57 9.30 -7.99
C GLU A 48 -3.71 10.01 -6.95
N GLU A 49 -3.60 11.35 -7.02
CA GLU A 49 -2.90 12.13 -6.01
C GLU A 49 -3.60 12.08 -4.65
N LYS A 50 -4.93 12.23 -4.61
CA LYS A 50 -5.71 12.08 -3.36
C LYS A 50 -5.59 10.69 -2.75
N CYS A 51 -5.59 9.64 -3.57
CA CYS A 51 -5.39 8.27 -3.10
C CYS A 51 -4.01 8.09 -2.48
N ARG A 52 -2.94 8.58 -3.12
CA ARG A 52 -1.58 8.54 -2.55
C ARG A 52 -1.49 9.25 -1.19
N MET A 53 -2.09 10.43 -1.08
CA MET A 53 -2.12 11.16 0.20
C MET A 53 -2.86 10.40 1.30
N LEU A 54 -3.95 9.71 0.97
CA LEU A 54 -4.69 8.89 1.93
C LEU A 54 -3.91 7.64 2.34
N GLU A 55 -3.25 6.98 1.39
CA GLU A 55 -2.37 5.84 1.67
C GLU A 55 -1.21 6.23 2.58
N ASP A 56 -0.58 7.38 2.34
CA ASP A 56 0.45 7.93 3.21
C ASP A 56 -0.12 8.23 4.60
N ALA A 57 -1.26 8.91 4.70
CA ALA A 57 -1.89 9.23 5.98
C ALA A 57 -2.23 7.97 6.80
N LEU A 58 -2.74 6.92 6.15
CA LEU A 58 -3.02 5.63 6.78
C LEU A 58 -1.74 4.95 7.26
N LYS A 59 -0.72 4.88 6.40
CA LYS A 59 0.58 4.27 6.72
C LYS A 59 1.24 4.96 7.91
N TYR A 60 1.29 6.29 7.91
CA TYR A 60 1.87 7.05 9.03
C TYR A 60 0.99 6.99 10.29
N GLY A 61 -0.34 6.98 10.15
CA GLY A 61 -1.28 6.88 11.27
C GLY A 61 -1.20 5.54 12.02
N GLU A 62 -1.08 4.44 11.28
CA GLU A 62 -0.90 3.09 11.85
C GLU A 62 0.45 2.95 12.54
N ILE A 63 1.53 3.40 11.89
CA ILE A 63 2.89 3.38 12.47
C ILE A 63 2.93 4.19 13.76
N THR A 64 2.32 5.38 13.79
CA THR A 64 2.30 6.23 14.99
C THR A 64 1.55 5.57 16.15
N THR A 65 0.44 4.88 15.85
CA THR A 65 -0.36 4.17 16.85
C THR A 65 0.40 2.98 17.44
N LEU A 66 1.06 2.19 16.58
CA LEU A 66 1.93 1.09 17.00
C LEU A 66 3.09 1.58 17.87
N SER A 67 3.82 2.62 17.44
CA SER A 67 4.91 3.18 18.24
C SER A 67 4.45 3.64 19.62
N ARG A 68 3.29 4.29 19.71
CA ARG A 68 2.69 4.69 20.99
C ARG A 68 2.40 3.48 21.89
N MET A 69 1.78 2.43 21.35
CA MET A 69 1.51 1.20 22.13
C MET A 69 2.80 0.57 22.66
N ILE A 70 3.86 0.53 21.84
CA ILE A 70 5.14 -0.04 22.26
C ILE A 70 5.77 0.79 23.39
N MET A 71 5.73 2.12 23.31
CA MET A 71 6.19 3.00 24.39
C MET A 71 5.40 2.79 25.69
N GLU A 72 4.08 2.63 25.61
CA GLU A 72 3.21 2.36 26.77
C GLU A 72 3.58 1.01 27.44
N TYR A 73 3.79 -0.05 26.65
CA TYR A 73 4.24 -1.34 27.18
C TYR A 73 5.64 -1.30 27.78
N GLN A 74 6.55 -0.52 27.18
CA GLN A 74 7.90 -0.33 27.71
C GLN A 74 7.88 0.40 29.06
N ALA A 75 7.10 1.46 29.19
CA ALA A 75 6.94 2.17 30.47
C ALA A 75 6.37 1.24 31.56
N MET A 76 5.39 0.41 31.18
CA MET A 76 4.78 -0.55 32.09
C MET A 76 5.77 -1.64 32.54
N SER A 77 6.57 -2.18 31.61
CA SER A 77 7.57 -3.21 31.94
C SER A 77 8.67 -2.67 32.87
N VAL A 78 9.14 -1.44 32.65
CA VAL A 78 10.11 -0.77 33.53
C VAL A 78 9.55 -0.62 34.95
N SER A 79 8.29 -0.20 35.08
CA SER A 79 7.61 -0.08 36.38
C SER A 79 7.54 -1.42 37.12
N TYR A 80 7.15 -2.51 36.42
CA TYR A 80 7.14 -3.84 37.02
C TYR A 80 8.52 -4.32 37.45
N LEU A 81 9.56 -4.07 36.64
CA LEU A 81 10.94 -4.40 37.01
C LEU A 81 11.40 -3.67 38.27
N GLU A 82 11.01 -2.41 38.44
CA GLU A 82 11.29 -1.67 39.66
C GLU A 82 10.57 -2.27 40.87
N HIS A 83 9.31 -2.69 40.71
CA HIS A 83 8.57 -3.36 41.76
C HIS A 83 9.22 -4.68 42.19
N ILE A 84 9.59 -5.52 41.23
CA ILE A 84 10.28 -6.79 41.51
C ILE A 84 11.62 -6.54 42.19
N SER A 85 12.36 -5.51 41.77
CA SER A 85 13.63 -5.12 42.41
C SER A 85 13.45 -4.74 43.88
N LYS A 86 12.41 -3.96 44.21
CA LYS A 86 12.08 -3.59 45.60
C LYS A 86 11.70 -4.82 46.42
N GLU A 87 10.86 -5.70 45.87
CA GLU A 87 10.49 -6.95 46.54
C GLU A 87 11.69 -7.86 46.79
N MET A 88 12.60 -8.00 45.82
CA MET A 88 13.85 -8.77 45.99
C MET A 88 14.77 -8.23 47.08
N GLN A 89 14.75 -6.92 47.33
CA GLN A 89 15.54 -6.31 48.41
C GLN A 89 14.94 -6.58 49.80
N ILE A 90 13.61 -6.76 49.88
CA ILE A 90 12.87 -6.95 51.14
C ILE A 90 12.77 -8.43 51.52
N TYR A 91 12.62 -9.33 50.56
CA TYR A 91 12.47 -10.77 50.82
C TYR A 91 13.78 -11.41 51.34
N ARG A 92 13.64 -12.35 52.30
CA ARG A 92 14.74 -13.13 52.88
C ARG A 92 15.24 -14.24 51.96
N TYR A 93 15.63 -13.89 50.74
CA TYR A 93 16.38 -14.80 49.88
C TYR A 93 17.79 -15.02 50.41
N SER A 94 18.39 -16.16 50.06
CA SER A 94 19.83 -16.34 50.19
C SER A 94 20.58 -15.24 49.42
N TYR A 95 21.83 -14.97 49.78
CA TYR A 95 22.64 -13.98 49.09
C TYR A 95 22.76 -14.28 47.59
N GLU A 96 22.91 -15.57 47.23
CA GLU A 96 23.04 -16.04 45.85
C GLU A 96 21.76 -15.83 45.03
N GLU A 97 20.59 -16.18 45.56
CA GLU A 97 19.30 -15.96 44.90
C GLU A 97 19.03 -14.46 44.66
N ARG A 98 19.41 -13.61 45.62
CA ARG A 98 19.33 -12.14 45.47
C ARG A 98 20.22 -11.63 44.35
N GLN A 99 21.46 -12.12 44.27
CA GLN A 99 22.38 -11.71 43.20
C GLN A 99 21.90 -12.17 41.82
N GLN A 100 21.47 -13.42 41.69
CA GLN A 100 20.91 -13.95 40.44
C GLN A 100 19.68 -13.16 39.98
N GLY A 101 18.80 -12.83 40.93
CA GLY A 101 17.62 -12.01 40.66
C GLY A 101 17.96 -10.58 40.19
N MET A 102 18.92 -9.93 40.84
CA MET A 102 19.35 -8.58 40.46
C MET A 102 20.05 -8.56 39.09
N GLU A 103 20.88 -9.56 38.78
CA GLU A 103 21.49 -9.69 37.44
C GLU A 103 20.43 -9.94 36.35
N PHE A 104 19.40 -10.74 36.65
CA PHE A 104 18.29 -10.95 35.73
C PHE A 104 17.49 -9.66 35.48
N ILE A 105 17.22 -8.87 36.52
CA ILE A 105 16.57 -7.55 36.38
C ILE A 105 17.42 -6.60 35.53
N LYS A 106 18.75 -6.61 35.73
CA LYS A 106 19.68 -5.80 34.95
C LYS A 106 19.68 -6.19 33.48
N TYR A 107 19.65 -7.48 33.17
CA TYR A 107 19.47 -7.99 31.82
C TYR A 107 18.15 -7.50 31.19
N LEU A 108 17.03 -7.61 31.91
CA LEU A 108 15.73 -7.17 31.40
C LEU A 108 15.68 -5.65 31.15
N ARG A 109 16.35 -4.84 31.97
CA ARG A 109 16.51 -3.40 31.72
C ARG A 109 17.32 -3.13 30.45
N GLN A 110 18.39 -3.88 30.22
CA GLN A 110 19.19 -3.75 29.00
C GLN A 110 18.37 -4.07 27.75
N VAL A 111 17.61 -5.17 27.78
CA VAL A 111 16.70 -5.55 26.67
C VAL A 111 15.66 -4.45 26.42
N ALA A 112 15.09 -3.84 27.47
CA ALA A 112 14.16 -2.74 27.32
C ALA A 112 14.81 -1.51 26.66
N SER A 113 16.05 -1.17 27.01
CA SER A 113 16.81 -0.07 26.39
C SER A 113 17.20 -0.36 24.93
N GLU A 114 17.55 -1.60 24.59
CA GLU A 114 17.83 -2.00 23.20
C GLU A 114 16.58 -1.89 22.33
N LEU A 115 15.41 -2.26 22.86
CA LEU A 115 14.13 -2.09 22.18
C LEU A 115 13.78 -0.61 21.97
N GLU A 116 14.06 0.25 22.95
CA GLU A 116 13.88 1.71 22.83
C GLU A 116 14.70 2.29 21.67
N GLY A 117 15.95 1.85 21.55
CA GLY A 117 16.87 2.30 20.49
C GLY A 117 16.39 1.93 19.08
N LEU A 118 15.66 0.81 18.94
CA LEU A 118 15.10 0.35 17.66
C LEU A 118 13.81 1.10 17.26
N LEU A 119 13.13 1.72 18.22
CA LEU A 119 11.86 2.43 18.00
C LEU A 119 12.05 3.90 17.64
N TRP A 120 13.25 4.45 17.86
CA TRP A 120 13.56 5.84 17.53
C TRP A 120 14.10 5.96 16.10
N PRO A 121 13.53 6.82 15.23
CA PRO A 121 13.95 6.97 13.83
C PRO A 121 15.29 7.73 13.66
N GLY A 122 16.23 7.56 14.59
CA GLY A 122 17.55 8.21 14.59
C GLY A 122 18.58 7.64 15.56
N GLY A 123 18.37 6.42 16.10
CA GLY A 123 19.31 5.79 17.02
C GLY A 123 20.35 4.94 16.29
N VAL A 124 21.57 5.48 16.13
CA VAL A 124 22.94 4.91 15.88
C VAL A 124 23.14 3.71 14.90
N ASN A 125 22.13 2.89 14.60
CA ASN A 125 22.16 1.75 13.70
C ASN A 125 21.04 1.76 12.64
N ALA A 126 20.38 2.90 12.41
CA ALA A 126 19.49 3.11 11.26
C ALA A 126 20.26 3.68 10.07
#